data_AF-A0A4U5NZD9-F1
#
_entry.id   AF-A0A4U5NZD9-F1
#
_cell.length_a   1.000
_cell.length_b   1.000
_cell.length_c   1.000
_cell.angle_alpha   90.00
_cell.angle_beta   90.00
_cell.angle_gamma   90.00
#
_symmetry.space_group_name_H-M   'P 1'
#
loop_
_entity.id
_entity.type
_entity.pdbx_description
1 polymer ?
#
loop_
_entity_poly.entity_id
_entity_poly.type
_entity_poly.pdbx_seq_one_letter_code
_entity_poly.pdbx_strand_id
1 'polypeptide(L)'
;MKNFPLDTQRFVLRIFLRGVPLTTTLSHNVSEIMAPGIPIGNFTHAMRSYEIGDFSWSSHRSSQSDIHMTCEPNKADKQTIWSCLANVTFLRVGCYGVLDQTTSVHLFKNNDPTFHFSTHLRGKKGHFYYSRVKIDIVQSSCTDLSDPKNQLIEDPEDSAHFKIGGVEIICPKGCWALIRPSSTSCLLDINPRDFLRFLGVIHSIDLSVDKDSLDGLLYLGDFFQCKLVLRICEDYLLRLTEKKMRLANKLETAYHYKLNYVLLDAKHVVPNK
;
A
#
# COMPACT_ATOMS: atom_id res chain seq x y z
N MET A 1 -14.34 9.48 14.17
CA MET A 1 -13.15 9.63 13.30
C MET A 1 -12.57 11.00 13.56
N LYS A 2 -11.37 11.09 14.12
CA LYS A 2 -10.69 12.39 14.32
C LYS A 2 -10.12 12.85 12.97
N ASN A 3 -10.36 14.11 12.62
CA ASN A 3 -9.72 14.76 11.47
C ASN A 3 -8.29 15.11 11.88
N PHE A 4 -7.30 14.38 11.38
CA PHE A 4 -5.90 14.77 11.52
C PHE A 4 -5.60 15.94 10.56
N PRO A 5 -4.84 16.97 10.98
CA PRO A 5 -4.46 18.07 10.10
C PRO A 5 -3.64 17.54 8.90
N LEU A 6 -4.06 17.92 7.70
CA LEU A 6 -3.41 17.53 6.44
C LEU A 6 -2.23 18.47 6.15
N ASP A 7 -1.04 18.14 6.62
CA ASP A 7 0.19 18.80 6.13
C ASP A 7 0.60 18.18 4.80
N THR A 8 0.28 18.86 3.70
CA THR A 8 0.73 18.45 2.36
C THR A 8 2.20 18.80 2.19
N GLN A 9 3.07 17.81 2.15
CA GLN A 9 4.49 18.01 1.84
C GLN A 9 4.74 17.77 0.33
N ARG A 10 5.40 18.72 -0.32
CA ARG A 10 5.72 18.64 -1.77
C ARG A 10 7.19 18.34 -1.97
N PHE A 11 7.48 17.32 -2.76
CA PHE A 11 8.83 16.93 -3.11
C PHE A 11 8.96 16.73 -4.61
N VAL A 12 10.15 16.97 -5.15
CA VAL A 12 10.40 16.75 -6.58
C VAL A 12 11.59 15.84 -6.76
N LEU A 13 11.30 14.55 -6.93
CA LEU A 13 12.31 13.59 -7.34
C LEU A 13 12.71 13.84 -8.81
N ARG A 14 13.99 13.65 -9.15
CA ARG A 14 14.52 13.82 -10.50
C ARG A 14 15.10 12.52 -11.01
N ILE A 15 14.22 11.58 -11.37
CA ILE A 15 14.68 10.35 -12.02
C ILE A 15 15.29 10.69 -13.38
N PHE A 16 16.42 10.07 -13.73
CA PHE A 16 16.99 10.15 -15.07
C PHE A 16 17.05 8.73 -15.63
N LEU A 17 16.01 8.36 -16.38
CA LEU A 17 16.05 7.14 -17.17
C LEU A 17 16.64 7.49 -18.54
N ARG A 18 17.89 7.10 -18.78
CA ARG A 18 18.50 7.28 -20.10
C ARG A 18 17.77 6.38 -21.09
N GLY A 19 17.06 6.97 -22.05
CA GLY A 19 16.58 6.24 -23.22
C GLY A 19 17.79 5.80 -24.01
N VAL A 20 18.12 4.51 -24.00
CA VAL A 20 19.17 3.95 -24.88
C VAL A 20 18.64 4.07 -26.31
N PRO A 21 19.31 4.81 -27.22
CA PRO A 21 18.99 4.75 -28.63
C PRO A 21 19.13 3.30 -29.09
N LEU A 22 18.20 2.81 -29.91
CA LEU A 22 18.18 1.42 -30.39
C LEU A 22 19.46 0.95 -31.12
N THR A 23 20.49 1.80 -31.31
CA THR A 23 21.69 1.46 -32.09
C THR A 23 22.99 2.21 -31.72
N THR A 24 23.23 2.68 -30.48
CA THR A 24 24.55 3.34 -30.23
C THR A 24 25.04 3.32 -28.79
N THR A 25 26.24 2.76 -28.61
CA THR A 25 27.09 2.88 -27.42
C THR A 25 27.75 4.25 -27.40
N LEU A 26 27.42 5.09 -26.43
CA LEU A 26 28.21 6.28 -26.09
C LEU A 26 27.97 6.68 -24.63
N SER A 27 29.06 6.63 -23.84
CA SER A 27 29.12 7.08 -22.45
C SER A 27 29.63 8.53 -22.42
N HIS A 28 28.74 9.47 -22.11
CA HIS A 28 29.15 10.77 -21.59
C HIS A 28 28.35 11.10 -20.33
N ASN A 29 29.07 11.52 -19.29
CA ASN A 29 28.55 12.13 -18.08
C ASN A 29 28.36 13.62 -18.33
N VAL A 30 27.15 14.13 -18.13
CA VAL A 30 26.86 15.57 -18.16
C VAL A 30 26.42 15.97 -16.76
N SER A 31 27.18 16.85 -16.13
CA SER A 31 26.81 17.56 -14.91
C SER A 31 26.34 18.94 -15.31
N GLU A 32 25.10 19.31 -14.97
CA GLU A 32 24.56 20.64 -15.23
C GLU A 32 24.06 21.30 -13.94
N ILE A 33 24.30 22.60 -13.87
CA ILE A 33 24.21 23.52 -12.72
C ILE A 33 22.73 23.80 -12.39
N MET A 34 22.34 23.79 -11.10
CA MET A 34 20.98 24.12 -10.67
C MET A 34 20.91 25.00 -9.41
N ALA A 35 19.88 25.85 -9.39
CA ALA A 35 19.54 26.85 -8.37
C ALA A 35 19.42 26.27 -6.95
N PRO A 36 19.68 27.08 -5.90
CA PRO A 36 19.72 26.61 -4.52
C PRO A 36 18.31 26.36 -3.95
N GLY A 37 18.12 25.24 -3.24
CA GLY A 37 17.05 25.10 -2.25
C GLY A 37 16.32 23.76 -2.12
N ILE A 38 16.51 22.80 -3.04
CA ILE A 38 15.85 21.47 -2.96
C ILE A 38 16.91 20.39 -3.22
N PRO A 39 17.02 19.32 -2.42
CA PRO A 39 17.98 18.24 -2.66
C PRO A 39 17.83 17.66 -4.07
N ILE A 40 18.94 17.56 -4.81
CA ILE A 40 18.99 17.11 -6.21
C ILE A 40 19.74 15.78 -6.29
N GLY A 41 19.06 14.72 -6.72
CA GLY A 41 19.68 13.42 -7.05
C GLY A 41 19.82 13.20 -8.55
N ASN A 42 21.01 12.74 -8.99
CA ASN A 42 21.27 12.28 -10.37
C ASN A 42 21.35 10.74 -10.40
N PHE A 43 20.84 10.12 -11.48
CA PHE A 43 20.73 8.66 -11.61
C PHE A 43 21.67 8.10 -12.67
N THR A 44 22.43 7.06 -12.31
CA THR A 44 23.18 6.19 -13.23
C THR A 44 22.96 4.75 -12.80
N HIS A 45 22.10 3.99 -13.49
CA HIS A 45 21.87 2.51 -13.47
C HIS A 45 21.84 1.71 -12.14
N ALA A 46 22.31 2.23 -11.02
CA ALA A 46 22.24 1.65 -9.70
C ALA A 46 20.94 2.09 -9.03
N MET A 47 20.22 1.11 -8.49
CA MET A 47 19.01 1.31 -7.69
C MET A 47 19.37 2.19 -6.49
N ARG A 48 18.89 3.44 -6.47
CA ARG A 48 19.03 4.34 -5.32
C ARG A 48 17.65 4.58 -4.74
N SER A 49 17.52 4.35 -3.44
CA SER A 49 16.40 4.83 -2.64
C SER A 49 16.58 6.31 -2.33
N TYR A 50 15.47 7.02 -2.11
CA TYR A 50 15.43 8.41 -1.71
C TYR A 50 14.49 8.56 -0.53
N GLU A 51 14.94 9.27 0.49
CA GLU A 51 14.13 9.53 1.67
C GLU A 51 13.29 10.80 1.45
N ILE A 52 11.98 10.66 1.62
CA ILE A 52 11.00 11.73 1.53
C ILE A 52 10.10 11.61 2.76
N GLY A 53 10.29 12.52 3.73
CA GLY A 53 9.65 12.38 5.05
C GLY A 53 10.07 11.07 5.71
N ASP A 54 9.11 10.31 6.20
CA ASP A 54 9.34 9.01 6.87
C ASP A 54 9.45 7.81 5.91
N PHE A 55 9.49 8.07 4.60
CA PHE A 55 9.42 7.02 3.57
C PHE A 55 10.64 7.02 2.65
N SER A 56 11.10 5.82 2.33
CA SER A 56 12.08 5.49 1.33
C SER A 56 11.36 5.16 0.03
N TRP A 57 11.72 5.88 -1.02
CA TRP A 57 11.18 5.74 -2.35
C TRP A 57 12.23 5.15 -3.27
N SER A 58 11.86 4.10 -3.99
CA SER A 58 12.71 3.54 -5.03
C SER A 58 11.93 3.41 -6.33
N SER A 59 12.65 3.45 -7.45
CA SER A 59 12.07 3.16 -8.76
C SER A 59 12.89 2.08 -9.43
N HIS A 60 12.22 1.08 -9.95
CA HIS A 60 12.82 0.02 -10.73
C HIS A 60 12.17 -0.05 -12.11
N ARG A 61 12.98 -0.19 -13.16
CA ARG A 61 12.48 -0.35 -14.52
C ARG A 61 12.50 -1.83 -14.88
N SER A 62 11.34 -2.45 -14.98
CA SER A 62 11.22 -3.88 -15.32
C SER A 62 11.30 -4.13 -16.82
N SER A 63 10.87 -3.18 -17.65
CA SER A 63 10.90 -3.27 -19.11
C SER A 63 11.18 -1.92 -19.79
N GLN A 64 11.20 -1.87 -21.12
CA GLN A 64 11.35 -0.59 -21.82
C GLN A 64 10.20 0.40 -21.55
N SER A 65 9.01 -0.08 -21.21
CA SER A 65 7.84 0.77 -20.96
C SER A 65 7.44 0.83 -19.50
N ASP A 66 7.91 -0.08 -18.66
CA ASP A 66 7.32 -0.30 -17.35
C ASP A 66 8.25 0.15 -16.24
N ILE A 67 7.71 1.02 -15.38
CA ILE A 67 8.39 1.62 -14.25
C ILE A 67 7.59 1.26 -13.01
N HIS A 68 8.25 0.59 -12.10
CA HIS A 68 7.72 0.23 -10.80
C HIS A 68 8.27 1.25 -9.81
N MET A 69 7.38 1.83 -9.03
CA MET A 69 7.75 2.70 -7.93
C MET A 69 7.37 2.04 -6.64
N THR A 70 8.29 2.00 -5.70
CA THR A 70 8.06 1.42 -4.39
C THR A 70 8.22 2.49 -3.33
N CYS A 71 7.31 2.50 -2.38
CA CYS A 71 7.34 3.35 -1.18
C CYS A 71 7.36 2.43 0.02
N GLU A 72 8.29 2.63 0.94
CA GLU A 72 8.41 1.87 2.20
C GLU A 72 8.81 2.81 3.33
N PRO A 73 8.41 2.58 4.59
CA PRO A 73 8.91 3.37 5.71
C PRO A 73 10.42 3.24 5.86
N ASN A 74 11.11 4.32 6.25
CA ASN A 74 12.55 4.30 6.52
C ASN A 74 12.93 3.33 7.64
N LYS A 75 12.01 3.09 8.57
CA LYS A 75 12.15 2.18 9.71
C LYS A 75 10.98 1.19 9.75
N ALA A 76 10.87 0.36 8.71
CA ALA A 76 9.87 -0.70 8.70
C ALA A 76 10.33 -1.87 9.59
N ASP A 77 9.69 -2.05 10.74
CA ASP A 77 9.69 -3.35 11.41
C ASP A 77 8.47 -4.17 10.93
N LYS A 78 8.48 -5.48 11.21
CA LYS A 78 7.37 -6.39 10.93
C LYS A 78 6.05 -5.94 11.57
N GLN A 79 6.10 -5.06 12.57
CA GLN A 79 4.97 -4.58 13.37
C GLN A 79 4.50 -3.18 12.97
N THR A 80 5.14 -2.56 11.98
CA THR A 80 4.78 -1.24 11.52
C THR A 80 3.56 -1.31 10.62
N ILE A 81 2.48 -0.59 10.95
CA ILE A 81 1.36 -0.34 10.04
C ILE A 81 1.57 1.04 9.41
N TRP A 82 1.47 1.13 8.09
CA TRP A 82 1.69 2.37 7.38
C TRP A 82 0.85 2.49 6.11
N SER A 83 0.58 3.73 5.75
CA SER A 83 0.02 4.10 4.46
C SER A 83 0.60 5.43 3.98
N CYS A 84 0.73 5.58 2.67
CA CYS A 84 1.17 6.80 2.02
C CYS A 84 0.32 7.03 0.77
N LEU A 85 -0.59 8.00 0.84
CA LEU A 85 -1.32 8.51 -0.31
C LEU A 85 -0.45 9.57 -0.99
N ALA A 86 -0.05 9.32 -2.23
CA ALA A 86 0.79 10.24 -2.99
C ALA A 86 0.28 10.46 -4.40
N ASN A 87 0.50 11.69 -4.90
CA ASN A 87 0.38 12.02 -6.30
C ASN A 87 1.72 11.74 -6.98
N VAL A 88 1.71 10.80 -7.91
CA VAL A 88 2.87 10.42 -8.71
C VAL A 88 2.70 11.04 -10.08
N THR A 89 3.52 12.05 -10.39
CA THR A 89 3.55 12.71 -11.69
C THR A 89 4.77 12.26 -12.47
N PHE A 90 4.52 11.52 -13.54
CA PHE A 90 5.53 11.15 -14.52
C PHE A 90 5.69 12.26 -15.56
N LEU A 91 6.92 12.72 -15.77
CA LEU A 91 7.29 13.76 -16.72
C LEU A 91 8.28 13.19 -17.73
N ARG A 92 7.95 13.26 -19.01
CA ARG A 92 8.90 13.01 -20.08
C ARG A 92 9.46 14.33 -20.55
N VAL A 93 10.77 14.49 -20.50
CA VAL A 93 11.43 15.74 -20.88
C VAL A 93 12.37 15.48 -22.05
N GLY A 94 12.18 16.24 -23.12
CA GLY A 94 13.07 16.29 -24.28
C GLY A 94 13.94 17.53 -24.25
N CYS A 95 14.70 17.76 -25.34
CA CYS A 95 15.56 18.95 -25.47
C CYS A 95 14.79 20.29 -25.46
N TYR A 96 13.51 20.28 -25.82
CA TYR A 96 12.67 21.49 -25.91
C TYR A 96 11.66 21.62 -24.76
N GLY A 97 11.79 20.84 -23.69
CA GLY A 97 10.89 20.89 -22.52
C GLY A 97 10.09 19.62 -22.29
N VAL A 98 8.97 19.73 -21.57
CA VAL A 98 8.11 18.60 -21.21
C VAL A 98 7.35 18.13 -22.44
N LEU A 99 7.62 16.89 -22.86
CA LEU A 99 6.97 16.24 -23.99
C LEU A 99 5.63 15.62 -23.60
N ASP A 100 5.56 15.08 -22.38
CA ASP A 100 4.38 14.41 -21.84
C ASP A 100 4.39 14.46 -20.31
N GLN A 101 3.19 14.50 -19.74
CA GLN A 101 2.95 14.49 -18.31
C GLN A 101 1.73 13.62 -17.99
N THR A 102 1.90 12.64 -17.12
CA THR A 102 0.80 11.86 -16.56
C THR A 102 0.87 11.93 -15.05
N THR A 103 -0.27 12.15 -14.39
CA THR A 103 -0.36 12.16 -12.93
C THR A 103 -1.37 11.13 -12.48
N SER A 104 -0.96 10.31 -11.50
CA SER A 104 -1.82 9.30 -10.88
C SER A 104 -1.77 9.47 -9.36
N VAL A 105 -2.92 9.30 -8.72
CA VAL A 105 -3.00 9.21 -7.26
C VAL A 105 -2.92 7.74 -6.89
N HIS A 106 -2.04 7.40 -5.95
CA HIS A 106 -1.88 6.02 -5.49
C HIS A 106 -1.71 5.96 -3.96
N LEU A 107 -2.31 4.95 -3.34
CA LEU A 107 -2.21 4.66 -1.92
C LEU A 107 -1.23 3.49 -1.73
N PHE A 108 0.00 3.82 -1.39
CA PHE A 108 1.01 2.86 -0.99
C PHE A 108 0.75 2.40 0.45
N LYS A 109 0.95 1.11 0.75
CA LYS A 109 0.72 0.54 2.09
C LYS A 109 1.44 -0.80 2.27
N ASN A 110 1.40 -1.37 3.48
CA ASN A 110 2.08 -2.63 3.83
C ASN A 110 1.98 -3.76 2.79
N ASN A 111 0.81 -4.00 2.21
CA ASN A 111 0.60 -5.12 1.28
C ASN A 111 0.61 -4.70 -0.19
N ASP A 112 0.67 -3.40 -0.45
CA ASP A 112 0.75 -2.85 -1.80
C ASP A 112 1.73 -1.66 -1.79
N PRO A 113 3.03 -1.93 -1.59
CA PRO A 113 4.02 -0.87 -1.53
C PRO A 113 4.44 -0.39 -2.92
N THR A 114 3.90 -0.97 -4.00
CA THR A 114 4.40 -0.77 -5.36
C THR A 114 3.33 -0.25 -6.31
N PHE A 115 3.61 0.90 -6.93
CA PHE A 115 2.83 1.45 -8.01
C PHE A 115 3.46 1.08 -9.36
N HIS A 116 2.67 0.44 -10.22
CA HIS A 116 3.09 0.10 -11.58
C HIS A 116 2.61 1.15 -12.57
N PHE A 117 3.56 1.73 -13.30
CA PHE A 117 3.28 2.70 -14.36
C PHE A 117 3.84 2.18 -15.69
N SER A 118 2.95 1.99 -16.67
CA SER A 118 3.35 1.66 -18.04
C SER A 118 3.25 2.90 -18.93
N THR A 119 4.34 3.25 -19.59
CA THR A 119 4.38 4.31 -20.60
C THR A 119 4.31 3.68 -21.98
N HIS A 120 3.21 3.87 -22.70
CA HIS A 120 3.06 3.40 -24.09
C HIS A 120 3.91 4.20 -25.10
N LEU A 121 4.63 5.22 -24.65
CA LEU A 121 5.24 6.18 -25.54
C LEU A 121 6.58 5.70 -26.07
N ARG A 122 6.54 5.06 -27.25
CA ARG A 122 7.75 4.76 -28.03
C ARG A 122 8.44 6.07 -28.41
N GLY A 123 9.73 6.21 -28.06
CA GLY A 123 10.53 7.32 -28.57
C GLY A 123 10.56 7.34 -30.08
N LYS A 124 10.39 8.52 -30.67
CA LYS A 124 10.77 8.72 -32.08
C LYS A 124 12.28 8.52 -32.19
N LYS A 125 12.70 7.72 -33.17
CA LYS A 125 14.11 7.40 -33.43
C LYS A 125 14.90 8.71 -33.58
N GLY A 126 15.98 8.87 -32.82
CA GLY A 126 16.87 10.05 -32.90
C GLY A 126 16.66 11.15 -31.87
N HIS A 127 15.61 11.09 -31.03
CA HIS A 127 15.43 12.07 -29.95
C HIS A 127 15.79 11.49 -28.58
N PHE A 128 16.73 12.14 -27.90
CA PHE A 128 16.99 11.86 -26.49
C PHE A 128 15.87 12.47 -25.64
N TYR A 129 15.36 11.66 -24.72
CA TYR A 129 14.46 12.10 -23.68
C TYR A 129 14.90 11.42 -22.38
N TYR A 130 14.60 12.08 -21.27
CA TYR A 130 14.71 11.48 -19.95
C TYR A 130 13.35 11.52 -19.27
N SER A 131 13.14 10.56 -18.37
CA SER A 131 11.92 10.44 -17.59
C SER A 131 12.18 10.88 -16.17
N ARG A 132 11.43 11.87 -15.70
CA ARG A 132 11.43 12.40 -14.34
C ARG A 132 10.15 11.99 -13.63
N VAL A 133 10.23 11.73 -12.34
CA VAL A 133 9.05 11.45 -11.51
C VAL A 133 8.99 12.44 -10.37
N LYS A 134 7.88 13.16 -10.26
CA LYS A 134 7.56 14.02 -9.12
C LYS A 134 6.59 13.28 -8.20
N ILE A 135 6.80 13.40 -6.89
CA ILE A 135 6.03 12.71 -5.86
C ILE A 135 5.57 13.76 -4.86
N ASP A 136 4.27 14.00 -4.78
CA ASP A 136 3.69 14.85 -3.74
C ASP A 136 2.95 13.95 -2.75
N ILE A 137 3.42 13.91 -1.49
CA ILE A 137 2.73 13.14 -0.44
C ILE A 137 1.51 13.93 -0.01
N VAL A 138 0.32 13.37 -0.26
CA VAL A 138 -0.96 13.97 0.08
C VAL A 138 -1.28 13.69 1.55
N GLN A 139 -1.08 12.45 1.97
CA GLN A 139 -1.32 12.01 3.34
C GLN A 139 -0.43 10.81 3.61
N SER A 140 0.13 10.72 4.82
CA SER A 140 0.85 9.53 5.24
C SER A 140 0.63 9.23 6.71
N SER A 141 0.70 7.96 7.05
CA SER A 141 0.69 7.46 8.42
C SER A 141 1.71 6.34 8.55
N CYS A 142 2.42 6.31 9.66
CA CYS A 142 3.37 5.25 9.98
C CYS A 142 3.31 5.05 11.49
N THR A 143 3.01 3.84 11.93
CA THR A 143 2.82 3.52 13.34
C THR A 143 3.55 2.22 13.62
N ASP A 144 4.61 2.31 14.41
CA ASP A 144 5.29 1.15 14.97
C ASP A 144 4.51 0.68 16.21
N LEU A 145 3.86 -0.48 16.12
CA LEU A 145 3.08 -1.01 17.23
C LEU A 145 3.93 -1.59 18.36
N SER A 146 5.26 -1.69 18.19
CA SER A 146 6.16 -2.06 19.28
C SER A 146 6.51 -0.87 20.17
N ASP A 147 6.26 0.37 19.72
CA ASP A 147 6.53 1.58 20.48
C ASP A 147 5.34 1.90 21.41
N PRO A 148 5.53 1.97 22.75
CA PRO A 148 4.47 2.36 23.67
C PRO A 148 3.99 3.80 23.50
N LYS A 149 4.70 4.63 22.73
CA LYS A 149 4.36 6.02 22.40
C LYS A 149 3.82 6.17 20.97
N ASN A 150 3.35 5.08 20.37
CA ASN A 150 2.84 5.13 19.00
C ASN A 150 1.58 6.00 18.86
N GLN A 151 1.35 6.54 17.66
CA GLN A 151 0.33 7.55 17.39
C GLN A 151 -1.12 7.09 17.60
N LEU A 152 -1.36 5.78 17.77
CA LEU A 152 -2.70 5.27 18.07
C LEU A 152 -3.03 5.45 19.56
N ILE A 153 -2.03 5.56 20.44
CA ILE A 153 -2.17 5.67 21.89
C ILE A 153 -2.23 7.15 22.28
N GLU A 154 -3.43 7.60 22.70
CA GLU A 154 -3.63 8.98 23.14
C GLU A 154 -3.10 9.22 24.57
N ASP A 155 -3.26 8.23 25.43
CA ASP A 155 -2.82 8.21 26.82
C ASP A 155 -2.00 6.93 27.06
N PRO A 156 -0.73 7.01 27.50
CA PRO A 156 0.06 5.83 27.85
C PRO A 156 -0.61 4.91 28.88
N GLU A 157 -1.44 5.46 29.77
CA GLU A 157 -2.24 4.68 30.73
C GLU A 157 -3.36 3.90 30.03
N ASP A 158 -3.74 4.27 28.81
CA ASP A 158 -4.65 3.53 27.93
C ASP A 158 -3.93 2.53 27.02
N SER A 159 -2.63 2.30 27.20
CA SER A 159 -1.92 1.27 26.43
C SER A 159 -2.22 -0.13 26.97
N ALA A 160 -2.20 -1.12 26.09
CA ALA A 160 -2.28 -2.51 26.46
C ALA A 160 -1.37 -3.36 25.57
N HIS A 161 -0.69 -4.32 26.20
CA HIS A 161 0.37 -5.13 25.61
C HIS A 161 -0.14 -6.54 25.33
N PHE A 162 0.10 -7.05 24.12
CA PHE A 162 -0.34 -8.37 23.70
C PHE A 162 0.76 -9.12 22.99
N LYS A 163 0.76 -10.44 23.11
CA LYS A 163 1.65 -11.29 22.32
C LYS A 163 0.84 -12.05 21.30
N ILE A 164 1.03 -11.74 20.02
CA ILE A 164 0.32 -12.35 18.90
C ILE A 164 1.34 -13.05 18.01
N GLY A 165 1.20 -14.37 17.84
CA GLY A 165 2.19 -15.19 17.11
C GLY A 165 3.62 -15.01 17.63
N GLY A 166 3.77 -14.75 18.93
CA GLY A 166 5.07 -14.52 19.57
C GLY A 166 5.60 -13.07 19.51
N VAL A 167 4.90 -12.17 18.82
CA VAL A 167 5.28 -10.76 18.64
C VAL A 167 4.51 -9.87 19.62
N GLU A 168 5.21 -8.99 20.32
CA GLU A 168 4.60 -8.06 21.29
C GLU A 168 4.02 -6.84 20.58
N ILE A 169 2.72 -6.59 20.70
CA ILE A 169 2.00 -5.50 20.05
C ILE A 169 1.38 -4.63 21.14
N ILE A 170 1.56 -3.31 21.04
CA ILE A 170 1.02 -2.31 21.96
C ILE A 170 -0.06 -1.50 21.25
N CYS A 171 -1.29 -1.60 21.77
CA CYS A 171 -2.47 -0.90 21.22
C CYS A 171 -3.23 -0.15 22.32
N PRO A 172 -4.10 0.82 21.95
CA PRO A 172 -5.01 1.45 22.90
C PRO A 172 -6.02 0.44 23.49
N LYS A 173 -6.41 0.56 24.76
CA LYS A 173 -7.42 -0.32 25.39
C LYS A 173 -8.78 -0.16 24.71
N GLY A 174 -9.07 0.99 24.12
CA GLY A 174 -10.24 1.16 23.24
C GLY A 174 -10.26 0.17 22.07
N CYS A 175 -9.09 -0.15 21.51
CA CYS A 175 -8.95 -1.20 20.51
C CYS A 175 -9.29 -2.59 21.10
N TRP A 176 -9.01 -2.79 22.38
CA TRP A 176 -9.37 -4.01 23.12
C TRP A 176 -10.86 -4.15 23.38
N ALA A 177 -11.59 -3.05 23.56
CA ALA A 177 -13.04 -3.14 23.68
C ALA A 177 -13.68 -3.73 22.41
N LEU A 178 -13.03 -3.54 21.25
CA LEU A 178 -13.42 -4.15 19.96
C LEU A 178 -12.92 -5.58 19.81
N ILE A 179 -11.80 -5.91 20.47
CA ILE A 179 -11.09 -7.18 20.37
C ILE A 179 -11.26 -7.88 21.72
N ARG A 180 -12.39 -8.56 21.94
CA ARG A 180 -12.65 -9.34 23.16
C ARG A 180 -12.24 -10.80 22.95
N PRO A 181 -10.96 -11.18 23.13
CA PRO A 181 -10.58 -12.58 23.04
C PRO A 181 -11.31 -13.38 24.12
N SER A 182 -11.82 -14.55 23.74
CA SER A 182 -12.45 -15.50 24.64
C SER A 182 -11.46 -16.09 25.65
N SER A 183 -10.17 -16.15 25.31
CA SER A 183 -9.07 -16.54 26.21
C SER A 183 -7.70 -16.08 25.68
N THR A 184 -6.69 -15.98 26.56
CA THR A 184 -5.32 -15.56 26.22
C THR A 184 -4.55 -16.58 25.38
N SER A 185 -4.87 -17.88 25.48
CA SER A 185 -4.20 -18.94 24.72
C SER A 185 -4.50 -18.86 23.22
N CYS A 186 -5.67 -18.36 22.84
CA CYS A 186 -6.08 -18.26 21.43
C CYS A 186 -5.31 -17.18 20.65
N LEU A 187 -4.63 -16.25 21.33
CA LEU A 187 -3.84 -15.21 20.66
C LEU A 187 -2.49 -15.73 20.13
N LEU A 188 -2.02 -16.89 20.60
CA LEU A 188 -0.75 -17.47 20.17
C LEU A 188 -0.82 -18.05 18.75
N ASP A 189 -1.97 -18.55 18.34
CA ASP A 189 -2.17 -19.21 17.03
C ASP A 189 -2.54 -18.22 15.91
N ILE A 190 -2.68 -16.94 16.23
CA ILE A 190 -3.01 -15.90 15.25
C ILE A 190 -1.76 -15.55 14.44
N ASN A 191 -1.90 -15.56 13.11
CA ASN A 191 -0.88 -15.07 12.20
C ASN A 191 -0.67 -13.55 12.38
N PRO A 192 0.54 -13.08 12.73
CA PRO A 192 0.80 -11.66 12.95
C PRO A 192 0.49 -10.78 11.72
N ARG A 193 0.70 -11.30 10.51
CA ARG A 193 0.45 -10.56 9.26
C ARG A 193 -1.04 -10.31 9.07
N ASP A 194 -1.88 -11.31 9.33
CA ASP A 194 -3.33 -11.17 9.22
C ASP A 194 -3.87 -10.26 10.32
N PHE A 195 -3.28 -10.31 11.51
CA PHE A 195 -3.64 -9.41 12.59
C PHE A 195 -3.31 -7.94 12.28
N LEU A 196 -2.15 -7.66 11.68
CA LEU A 196 -1.79 -6.30 11.26
C LEU A 196 -2.74 -5.79 10.17
N ARG A 197 -3.16 -6.65 9.23
CA ARG A 197 -4.20 -6.32 8.24
C ARG A 197 -5.52 -5.98 8.91
N PHE A 198 -5.93 -6.80 9.89
CA PHE A 198 -7.14 -6.57 10.66
C PHE A 198 -7.11 -5.22 11.41
N LEU A 199 -5.99 -4.87 12.05
CA LEU A 199 -5.80 -3.55 12.65
C LEU A 199 -5.83 -2.43 11.61
N GLY A 200 -5.20 -2.63 10.45
CA GLY A 200 -5.26 -1.70 9.33
C GLY A 200 -6.70 -1.38 8.90
N VAL A 201 -7.58 -2.38 8.91
CA VAL A 201 -9.02 -2.19 8.63
C VAL A 201 -9.72 -1.43 9.76
N ILE A 202 -9.51 -1.82 11.02
CA ILE A 202 -10.15 -1.17 12.19
C ILE A 202 -9.79 0.32 12.25
N HIS A 203 -8.53 0.66 11.99
CA HIS A 203 -8.05 2.04 12.00
C HIS A 203 -8.28 2.77 10.67
N SER A 204 -8.97 2.14 9.71
CA SER A 204 -9.26 2.71 8.38
C SER A 204 -7.99 3.14 7.61
N ILE A 205 -6.87 2.46 7.85
CA ILE A 205 -5.59 2.67 7.19
C ILE A 205 -5.57 1.91 5.85
N ASP A 206 -6.04 0.67 5.87
CA ASP A 206 -6.16 -0.19 4.68
C ASP A 206 -7.48 -0.97 4.73
N LEU A 207 -8.41 -0.60 3.84
CA LEU A 207 -9.69 -1.28 3.67
C LEU A 207 -9.70 -2.28 2.51
N SER A 208 -8.55 -2.52 1.88
CA SER A 208 -8.49 -3.48 0.78
C SER A 208 -8.45 -4.91 1.28
N VAL A 209 -9.18 -5.76 0.58
CA VAL A 209 -9.13 -7.21 0.75
C VAL A 209 -8.72 -7.79 -0.58
N ASP A 210 -7.79 -8.73 -0.52
CA ASP A 210 -7.30 -9.52 -1.64
C ASP A 210 -7.48 -11.01 -1.34
N LYS A 211 -7.12 -11.85 -2.30
CA LYS A 211 -7.26 -13.30 -2.15
C LYS A 211 -6.43 -13.85 -0.98
N ASP A 212 -5.27 -13.25 -0.71
CA ASP A 212 -4.30 -13.73 0.26
C ASP A 212 -4.59 -13.22 1.69
N SER A 213 -5.50 -12.25 1.83
CA SER A 213 -5.95 -11.69 3.12
C SER A 213 -7.35 -12.14 3.50
N LEU A 214 -8.16 -12.58 2.55
CA LEU A 214 -9.57 -12.89 2.77
C LEU A 214 -9.79 -13.87 3.91
N ASP A 215 -9.11 -15.03 3.89
CA ASP A 215 -9.35 -16.10 4.87
C ASP A 215 -8.93 -15.66 6.28
N GLY A 216 -7.76 -15.02 6.41
CA GLY A 216 -7.27 -14.50 7.69
C GLY A 216 -8.17 -13.39 8.26
N LEU A 217 -8.67 -12.48 7.41
CA LEU A 217 -9.58 -11.42 7.83
C LEU A 217 -10.97 -11.95 8.20
N LEU A 218 -11.50 -12.94 7.47
CA LEU A 218 -12.76 -13.59 7.84
C LEU A 218 -12.64 -14.30 9.19
N TYR A 219 -11.56 -15.06 9.39
CA TYR A 219 -11.27 -15.71 10.66
C TYR A 219 -11.20 -14.71 11.81
N LEU A 220 -10.39 -13.64 11.68
CA LEU A 220 -10.26 -12.63 12.72
C LEU A 220 -11.54 -11.82 12.92
N GLY A 221 -12.29 -11.56 11.85
CA GLY A 221 -13.58 -10.90 11.88
C GLY A 221 -14.61 -11.68 12.69
N ASP A 222 -14.70 -13.00 12.50
CA ASP A 222 -15.58 -13.86 13.30
C ASP A 222 -15.03 -14.07 14.72
N PHE A 223 -13.73 -14.35 14.86
CA PHE A 223 -13.09 -14.56 16.15
C PHE A 223 -13.27 -13.37 17.10
N PHE A 224 -13.07 -12.14 16.61
CA PHE A 224 -13.28 -10.92 17.40
C PHE A 224 -14.68 -10.33 17.26
N GLN A 225 -15.60 -10.99 16.55
CA GLN A 225 -16.97 -10.51 16.29
C GLN A 225 -17.01 -9.09 15.68
N CYS A 226 -16.03 -8.77 14.83
CA CYS A 226 -15.86 -7.48 14.19
C CYS A 226 -16.67 -7.38 12.89
N LYS A 227 -17.89 -6.84 13.01
CA LYS A 227 -18.84 -6.69 11.87
C LYS A 227 -18.28 -5.86 10.71
N LEU A 228 -17.44 -4.86 10.97
CA LEU A 228 -16.82 -4.04 9.93
C LEU A 228 -15.95 -4.89 8.99
N VAL A 229 -15.08 -5.73 9.56
CA VAL A 229 -14.19 -6.60 8.80
C VAL A 229 -14.98 -7.63 8.00
N LEU A 230 -15.95 -8.29 8.64
CA LEU A 230 -16.82 -9.26 7.96
C LEU A 230 -17.56 -8.64 6.77
N ARG A 231 -18.07 -7.41 6.93
CA ARG A 231 -18.74 -6.67 5.84
C ARG A 231 -17.81 -6.36 4.67
N ILE A 232 -16.57 -5.94 4.94
CA ILE A 232 -15.60 -5.64 3.88
C ILE A 232 -15.22 -6.94 3.13
N CYS A 233 -15.01 -8.05 3.84
CA CYS A 233 -14.78 -9.35 3.23
C CYS A 233 -15.98 -9.83 2.40
N GLU A 234 -17.20 -9.59 2.88
CA GLU A 234 -18.44 -9.89 2.17
C GLU A 234 -18.56 -9.09 0.86
N ASP A 235 -18.29 -7.78 0.90
CA ASP A 235 -18.26 -6.91 -0.28
C ASP A 235 -17.20 -7.37 -1.30
N TYR A 236 -16.03 -7.83 -0.84
CA TYR A 236 -15.00 -8.40 -1.70
C TYR A 236 -15.48 -9.69 -2.37
N LEU A 237 -16.05 -10.63 -1.60
CA LEU A 237 -16.61 -11.88 -2.11
C LEU A 237 -17.67 -11.62 -3.18
N LEU A 238 -18.58 -10.66 -2.97
CA LEU A 238 -19.61 -10.29 -3.93
C LEU A 238 -19.02 -9.88 -5.29
N ARG A 239 -17.87 -9.20 -5.30
CA ARG A 239 -17.18 -8.75 -6.53
C ARG A 239 -16.31 -9.82 -7.20
N LEU A 240 -16.08 -10.96 -6.55
CA LEU A 240 -15.31 -12.04 -7.15
C LEU A 240 -16.05 -12.69 -8.32
N THR A 241 -15.34 -12.87 -9.41
CA THR A 241 -15.82 -13.64 -10.57
C THR A 241 -15.55 -15.13 -10.36
N GLU A 242 -16.28 -16.00 -11.07
CA GLU A 242 -16.07 -17.46 -11.01
C GLU A 242 -14.65 -17.89 -11.35
N LYS A 243 -13.96 -17.11 -12.19
CA LYS A 243 -12.54 -17.32 -12.52
C LYS A 243 -11.64 -17.18 -11.29
N LYS A 244 -11.96 -16.26 -10.37
CA LYS A 244 -11.17 -16.02 -9.16
C LYS A 244 -11.55 -16.98 -8.03
N MET A 245 -12.83 -17.31 -7.90
CA MET A 245 -13.36 -18.22 -6.88
C MET A 245 -14.63 -18.91 -7.38
N ARG A 246 -14.69 -20.24 -7.28
CA ARG A 246 -15.89 -21.00 -7.67
C ARG A 246 -17.07 -20.66 -6.77
N LEU A 247 -18.28 -20.66 -7.33
CA LEU A 247 -19.51 -20.37 -6.59
C LEU A 247 -19.69 -21.28 -5.35
N ALA A 248 -19.36 -22.56 -5.47
CA ALA A 248 -19.43 -23.51 -4.36
C ALA A 248 -18.57 -23.07 -3.16
N ASN A 249 -17.31 -22.72 -3.40
CA ASN A 249 -16.40 -22.24 -2.35
C ASN A 249 -16.89 -20.92 -1.75
N LYS A 250 -17.38 -19.99 -2.59
CA LYS A 250 -17.94 -18.71 -2.14
C LYS A 250 -19.14 -18.92 -1.20
N LEU A 251 -20.02 -19.86 -1.52
CA LEU A 251 -21.17 -20.25 -0.69
C LEU A 251 -20.75 -20.93 0.61
N GLU A 252 -19.78 -21.84 0.55
CA GLU A 252 -19.22 -22.52 1.73
C GLU A 252 -18.61 -21.51 2.70
N THR A 253 -17.76 -20.60 2.22
CA THR A 253 -17.19 -19.50 3.01
C THR A 253 -18.28 -18.63 3.62
N ALA A 254 -19.27 -18.21 2.82
CA ALA A 254 -20.36 -17.36 3.29
C ALA A 254 -21.23 -18.05 4.35
N TYR A 255 -21.47 -19.36 4.21
CA TYR A 255 -22.20 -20.13 5.21
C TYR A 255 -21.40 -20.25 6.52
N HIS A 256 -20.11 -20.58 6.43
CA HIS A 256 -19.23 -20.75 7.58
C HIS A 256 -19.16 -19.47 8.43
N TYR A 257 -18.96 -18.32 7.78
CA TYR A 257 -18.85 -17.01 8.44
C TYR A 257 -20.18 -16.24 8.54
N LYS A 258 -21.32 -16.87 8.22
CA LYS A 258 -22.68 -16.29 8.31
C LYS A 258 -22.83 -14.97 7.53
N LEU A 259 -22.24 -14.89 6.34
CA LEU A 259 -22.28 -13.75 5.43
C LEU A 259 -23.57 -13.75 4.60
N ASN A 260 -24.64 -13.23 5.21
CA ASN A 260 -26.00 -13.34 4.68
C ASN A 260 -26.20 -12.69 3.30
N TYR A 261 -25.51 -11.58 2.96
CA TYR A 261 -25.70 -10.93 1.66
C TYR A 261 -25.14 -11.78 0.53
N VAL A 262 -24.00 -12.45 0.73
CA VAL A 262 -23.44 -13.38 -0.27
C VAL A 262 -24.37 -14.57 -0.49
N LEU A 263 -24.97 -15.10 0.58
CA LEU A 263 -25.93 -16.21 0.50
C LEU A 263 -27.22 -15.81 -0.24
N LEU A 264 -27.70 -14.58 -0.06
CA LEU A 264 -28.89 -14.06 -0.73
C LEU A 264 -28.63 -13.77 -2.22
N ASP A 265 -27.50 -13.15 -2.55
CA ASP A 265 -27.10 -12.84 -3.94
C ASP A 265 -27.05 -14.11 -4.81
N ALA A 266 -26.46 -15.19 -4.28
CA ALA A 266 -26.35 -16.46 -4.99
C ALA A 266 -27.71 -17.10 -5.33
N LYS A 267 -28.75 -16.88 -4.52
CA LYS A 267 -30.10 -17.42 -4.79
C LYS A 267 -30.74 -16.81 -6.03
N HIS A 268 -30.40 -15.57 -6.38
CA HIS A 268 -30.91 -14.92 -7.59
C HIS A 268 -30.20 -15.38 -8.86
N VAL A 269 -29.02 -15.99 -8.74
CA VAL A 269 -28.22 -16.46 -9.88
C VAL A 269 -28.58 -17.89 -10.30
N VAL A 270 -29.13 -18.71 -9.39
CA VAL A 270 -29.58 -20.07 -9.72
C VAL A 270 -30.97 -19.98 -10.38
N PRO A 271 -31.10 -20.26 -11.70
CA PRO A 271 -32.42 -20.31 -12.32
C PRO A 271 -33.20 -21.46 -11.67
N ASN A 272 -34.43 -21.20 -11.22
CA ASN A 272 -35.35 -22.25 -10.80
C ASN A 272 -35.44 -23.28 -11.93
N LYS A 273 -34.88 -24.47 -11.69
CA LYS A 273 -35.02 -25.65 -12.55
C LYS A 273 -36.24 -26.44 -12.14
#